data_AF-A0A2S0VV02-F1
#
_entry.id   AF-A0A2S0VV02-F1
#
_cell.length_a   1.000
_cell.length_b   1.000
_cell.length_c   1.000
_cell.angle_alpha   90.00
_cell.angle_beta   90.00
_cell.angle_gamma   90.00
#
_symmetry.space_group_name_H-M   'P 1'
#
loop_
_entity.id
_entity.type
_entity.pdbx_description
1 polymer ?
#
loop_
_entity_poly.entity_id
_entity_poly.type
_entity_poly.pdbx_seq_one_letter_code
_entity_poly.pdbx_strand_id
1 'polypeptide(L)'
;MLSAVYKSNKKPDTYLFVEQRDNFDKVPESLLTMFGTPELVTIVNLASRSKLAISDIEKVKQELKDKGYFVQLPPPQEDLLKEHKARLKAQGKLNEDN
;
A
#
# COMPACT_ATOMS: atom_id res chain seq x y z
N MET A 1 1.03 10.77 -17.19
CA MET A 1 2.02 11.60 -16.51
C MET A 1 3.16 10.72 -16.05
N LEU A 2 4.36 11.28 -15.96
CA LEU A 2 5.51 10.62 -15.37
C LEU A 2 5.41 10.74 -13.84
N SER A 3 5.67 9.67 -13.11
CA SER A 3 5.61 9.67 -11.64
C SER A 3 6.78 8.88 -11.09
N ALA A 4 7.39 9.40 -10.02
CA ALA A 4 8.48 8.72 -9.34
C ALA A 4 7.92 7.85 -8.22
N VAL A 5 8.44 6.63 -8.11
CA VAL A 5 8.02 5.63 -7.13
C VAL A 5 9.16 5.39 -6.15
N TYR A 6 8.88 5.61 -4.88
CA TYR A 6 9.80 5.38 -3.77
C TYR A 6 9.29 4.22 -2.93
N LYS A 7 10.20 3.42 -2.38
CA LYS A 7 9.88 2.41 -1.35
C LYS A 7 10.36 2.90 0.00
N SER A 8 9.68 2.46 1.05
CA SER A 8 10.13 2.66 2.42
C SER A 8 11.20 1.62 2.77
N ASN A 9 12.27 2.04 3.44
CA ASN A 9 13.24 1.12 4.04
C ASN A 9 12.76 0.59 5.41
N LYS A 10 11.80 1.29 6.04
CA LYS A 10 11.25 0.88 7.34
C LYS A 10 10.09 -0.10 7.22
N LYS A 11 9.27 0.05 6.18
CA LYS A 11 8.04 -0.71 5.99
C LYS A 11 8.12 -1.49 4.67
N PRO A 12 8.18 -2.83 4.71
CA PRO A 12 8.11 -3.63 3.50
C PRO A 12 6.77 -3.39 2.79
N ASP A 13 6.78 -3.57 1.47
CA ASP A 13 5.60 -3.44 0.60
C ASP A 13 4.88 -2.09 0.65
N THR A 14 5.58 -1.06 1.14
CA THR A 14 5.06 0.31 1.24
C THR A 14 5.72 1.19 0.19
N TYR A 15 4.89 1.80 -0.66
CA TYR A 15 5.36 2.61 -1.79
C TYR A 15 4.73 4.00 -1.78
N LEU A 16 5.53 5.01 -2.09
CA LEU A 16 5.14 6.40 -2.21
C LEU A 16 5.28 6.83 -3.67
N PHE A 17 4.21 7.35 -4.23
CA PHE A 17 4.15 7.90 -5.57
C PHE A 17 4.09 9.41 -5.46
N VAL A 18 4.87 10.10 -6.28
CA VAL A 18 4.90 11.57 -6.39
C VAL A 18 4.96 11.98 -7.85
N GLU A 19 4.41 13.15 -8.17
CA GLU A 19 4.39 13.69 -9.53
C GLU A 19 5.80 14.07 -10.04
N GLN A 20 6.67 14.50 -9.13
CA GLN A 20 8.03 14.94 -9.44
C GLN A 20 9.06 14.19 -8.59
N ARG A 21 10.19 13.86 -9.21
CA ARG A 21 11.33 13.24 -8.52
C ARG A 21 11.87 14.18 -7.45
N ASP A 22 12.23 13.64 -6.29
CA ASP A 22 12.77 14.36 -5.13
C ASP A 22 11.86 15.48 -4.57
N ASN A 23 10.59 15.54 -5.00
CA ASN A 23 9.62 16.51 -4.51
C ASN A 23 8.62 15.86 -3.55
N PHE A 24 8.83 16.11 -2.26
CA PHE A 24 7.97 15.61 -1.18
C PHE A 24 7.21 16.73 -0.45
N ASP A 25 7.20 17.95 -1.01
CA ASP A 25 6.58 19.13 -0.39
C ASP A 25 5.08 18.95 -0.11
N LYS A 26 4.41 18.15 -0.96
CA LYS A 26 3.00 17.80 -0.82
C LYS A 26 2.74 16.68 0.20
N VAL A 27 3.79 15.97 0.63
CA VAL A 27 3.66 14.81 1.51
C VAL A 27 3.68 15.29 2.96
N PRO A 28 2.67 14.94 3.79
CA PRO A 28 2.64 15.31 5.20
C PRO A 28 3.87 14.80 5.94
N GLU A 29 4.42 15.63 6.82
CA GLU A 29 5.63 15.30 7.60
C GLU A 29 5.44 14.04 8.46
N SER A 30 4.25 13.85 9.05
CA SER A 30 3.90 12.63 9.80
C SER A 30 4.00 11.38 8.94
N LEU A 31 3.61 11.49 7.65
CA LEU A 31 3.66 10.38 6.72
C LEU A 31 5.10 10.09 6.29
N LEU A 32 5.88 11.13 5.98
CA LEU A 32 7.32 10.99 5.69
C LEU A 32 8.07 10.39 6.88
N THR A 33 7.75 10.81 8.11
CA THR A 33 8.36 10.27 9.34
C THR A 33 8.09 8.77 9.49
N MET A 34 6.85 8.35 9.23
CA MET A 34 6.46 6.94 9.23
C MET A 34 7.11 6.16 8.08
N PHE A 35 7.21 6.78 6.89
CA PHE A 35 7.83 6.21 5.71
C PHE A 35 9.36 6.09 5.84
N GLY A 36 9.98 6.94 6.66
CA GLY A 36 11.44 7.02 6.80
C GLY A 36 12.10 7.60 5.56
N THR A 37 13.29 7.11 5.23
CA THR A 37 14.03 7.56 4.05
C THR A 37 13.44 6.92 2.79
N PRO A 38 12.82 7.69 1.88
CA PRO A 38 12.29 7.16 0.64
C PRO A 38 13.42 6.80 -0.33
N GLU A 39 13.46 5.56 -0.79
CA GLU A 39 14.43 5.10 -1.79
C GLU A 39 13.77 5.03 -3.17
N LEU A 40 14.30 5.76 -4.16
CA LEU A 40 13.78 5.75 -5.52
C LEU A 40 13.95 4.36 -6.12
N VAL A 41 12.83 3.69 -6.39
CA VAL A 41 12.83 2.36 -7.00
C VAL A 41 12.80 2.47 -8.51
N THR A 42 11.86 3.28 -9.02
CA THR A 42 11.66 3.42 -10.46
C THR A 42 10.87 4.68 -10.78
N ILE A 43 10.92 5.07 -12.05
CA ILE A 43 10.07 6.12 -12.60
C ILE A 43 9.10 5.47 -13.59
N VAL A 44 7.82 5.70 -13.39
CA VAL A 44 6.75 5.09 -14.17
C VAL A 44 5.97 6.15 -14.93
N ASN A 45 5.72 5.91 -16.22
CA ASN A 45 4.73 6.68 -16.95
C ASN A 45 3.33 6.11 -16.70
N LEU A 46 2.59 6.70 -15.77
CA LEU A 46 1.22 6.31 -15.45
C LEU A 46 0.25 6.53 -16.61
N ALA A 47 0.55 7.40 -17.59
CA ALA A 47 -0.33 7.56 -18.76
C ALA A 47 -0.28 6.35 -19.70
N SER A 48 0.89 5.74 -19.87
CA SER A 48 1.08 4.58 -20.75
C SER A 48 0.81 3.25 -20.05
N ARG A 49 0.71 3.25 -18.71
CA ARG A 49 0.46 2.04 -17.93
C ARG A 49 -1.04 1.86 -17.69
N SER A 50 -1.51 0.62 -17.84
CA SER A 50 -2.92 0.27 -17.65
C SER A 50 -3.22 -0.34 -16.28
N LYS A 51 -2.20 -0.86 -15.57
CA LYS A 51 -2.38 -1.52 -14.26
C LYS A 51 -1.11 -1.43 -13.40
N LEU A 52 -1.29 -1.37 -12.08
CA LEU A 52 -0.24 -1.60 -11.08
C LEU A 52 -0.52 -2.92 -10.36
N ALA A 53 0.51 -3.52 -9.76
CA ALA A 53 0.40 -4.86 -9.18
C ALA A 53 -0.49 -4.90 -7.93
N ILE A 54 -0.46 -3.83 -7.13
CA ILE A 54 -1.09 -3.78 -5.80
C ILE A 54 -2.15 -2.68 -5.71
N SER A 55 -1.91 -1.52 -6.34
CA SER A 55 -2.83 -0.38 -6.30
C SER A 55 -3.64 -0.23 -7.59
N ASP A 56 -4.79 0.43 -7.49
CA ASP A 56 -5.54 0.87 -8.67
C ASP A 56 -4.89 2.11 -9.30
N ILE A 57 -4.63 2.06 -10.61
CA ILE A 57 -3.92 3.13 -11.31
C ILE A 57 -4.77 4.40 -11.48
N GLU A 58 -6.09 4.27 -11.60
CA GLU A 58 -6.99 5.42 -11.73
C GLU A 58 -7.03 6.18 -10.42
N LYS A 59 -7.14 5.44 -9.30
CA LYS A 59 -7.05 6.03 -7.96
C LYS A 59 -5.72 6.74 -7.73
N VAL A 60 -4.61 6.11 -8.10
CA VAL A 60 -3.27 6.71 -7.99
C VAL A 60 -3.20 8.02 -8.78
N LYS A 61 -3.69 8.04 -10.03
CA LYS A 61 -3.71 9.25 -10.87
C LYS A 61 -4.56 10.36 -10.25
N GLN A 62 -5.73 10.04 -9.72
CA GLN A 62 -6.60 11.04 -9.10
C GLN A 62 -5.99 11.63 -7.84
N GLU A 63 -5.48 10.79 -6.94
CA GLU A 63 -4.87 11.23 -5.69
C GLU A 63 -3.60 12.05 -5.93
N LEU A 64 -2.78 11.66 -6.91
CA LEU A 64 -1.62 12.45 -7.32
C LEU A 64 -2.05 13.82 -7.88
N LYS A 65 -3.12 13.88 -8.67
CA LYS A 65 -3.61 15.15 -9.24
C LYS A 65 -4.26 16.06 -8.19
N ASP A 66 -4.93 15.48 -7.19
CA ASP A 66 -5.67 16.20 -6.15
C ASP A 66 -4.75 16.63 -4.99
N LYS A 67 -3.94 15.70 -4.49
CA LYS A 67 -3.09 15.88 -3.31
C LYS A 67 -1.62 16.09 -3.64
N GLY A 68 -1.15 15.68 -4.82
CA GLY A 68 0.26 15.72 -5.21
C GLY A 68 1.08 14.49 -4.79
N TYR A 69 0.46 13.54 -4.07
CA TYR A 69 1.12 12.31 -3.63
C TYR A 69 0.12 11.15 -3.47
N PHE A 70 0.61 9.92 -3.53
CA PHE A 70 -0.18 8.73 -3.23
C PHE A 70 0.67 7.71 -2.47
N VAL A 71 0.10 7.11 -1.42
CA VAL A 71 0.80 6.14 -0.57
C VAL A 71 0.09 4.81 -0.63
N GLN A 72 0.82 3.81 -1.09
CA GLN A 72 0.40 2.42 -1.07
C GLN A 72 0.90 1.77 0.22
N LEU A 73 -0.04 1.36 1.06
CA LEU A 73 0.23 0.53 2.24
C LEU A 73 0.07 -0.95 1.87
N PRO A 74 0.74 -1.88 2.56
CA PRO A 74 0.53 -3.30 2.37
C PRO A 74 -0.94 -3.67 2.65
N PRO A 75 -1.52 -4.61 1.90
CA PRO A 75 -2.85 -5.12 2.22
C PRO A 75 -2.83 -5.71 3.65
N PRO A 76 -3.90 -5.54 4.44
CA PRO A 76 -4.00 -6.21 5.72
C PRO A 76 -3.88 -7.71 5.49
N GLN A 77 -3.02 -8.37 6.25
CA GLN A 77 -2.91 -9.82 6.19
C GLN A 77 -4.26 -10.41 6.57
N GLU A 78 -4.79 -11.32 5.75
CA GLU A 78 -5.98 -12.09 6.11
C GLU A 78 -5.70 -12.78 7.44
N ASP A 79 -6.55 -12.49 8.43
CA ASP A 79 -6.45 -13.03 9.78
C ASP A 79 -6.88 -14.51 9.73
N LEU A 80 -6.00 -15.38 9.20
CA LEU A 80 -6.25 -16.82 8.99
C LEU A 80 -6.72 -17.52 10.28
N LEU A 81 -6.41 -16.94 11.45
CA LEU A 81 -6.88 -17.39 12.75
C LEU A 81 -8.39 -17.20 12.95
N LYS A 82 -9.00 -16.12 12.43
CA LYS A 82 -10.46 -15.93 12.46
C LYS A 82 -11.16 -16.95 11.58
N GLU A 83 -10.63 -17.19 10.39
CA GLU A 83 -11.20 -18.16 9.46
C GLU A 83 -11.09 -19.59 9.99
N HIS A 84 -9.94 -19.95 10.60
CA HIS A 84 -9.76 -21.26 11.23
C HIS A 84 -10.67 -21.47 12.44
N LYS A 85 -10.84 -20.46 13.31
CA LYS A 85 -11.78 -20.53 14.44
C LYS A 85 -13.23 -20.67 13.98
N ALA A 86 -13.64 -19.96 12.93
CA ALA A 86 -14.96 -20.10 12.34
C ALA A 86 -15.17 -21.51 11.75
N ARG A 87 -14.16 -22.06 11.07
CA ARG A 87 -14.19 -23.41 10.49
C ARG A 87 -14.24 -24.50 11.56
N LEU A 88 -13.49 -24.37 12.66
CA LEU A 88 -13.54 -25.29 13.80
C LEU A 88 -14.89 -25.26 14.53
N LYS A 89 -15.47 -24.07 14.71
CA LYS A 89 -16.83 -23.92 15.29
C LYS A 89 -17.90 -24.55 14.41
N ALA A 90 -17.77 -24.44 13.08
CA ALA A 90 -18.69 -25.03 12.12
C ALA A 90 -18.51 -26.56 11.96
N GLN A 91 -17.34 -27.12 12.29
CA GLN A 91 -17.04 -28.55 12.15
C GLN A 91 -17.33 -29.41 13.39
N GLY A 92 -17.99 -28.89 14.43
CA GLY A 92 -18.68 -29.74 15.41
C GLY A 92 -17.82 -30.85 16.04
N LYS A 93 -16.61 -30.51 16.52
CA LYS A 93 -15.93 -31.28 17.57
C LYS A 93 -15.74 -30.41 18.80
N LEU A 94 -16.86 -30.11 19.47
CA LEU A 94 -16.91 -30.03 20.92
C LEU A 94 -17.73 -31.25 21.37
N ASN A 95 -17.07 -32.41 21.40
CA ASN A 95 -17.38 -33.40 22.41
C ASN A 95 -16.45 -33.04 23.57
N GLU A 96 -16.96 -32.27 24.53
CA GLU A 96 -16.49 -32.37 25.90
C GLU A 96 -17.64 -32.98 26.70
N ASP A 97 -17.57 -34.30 26.84
CA ASP A 97 -18.11 -35.03 27.99
C ASP A 97 -17.62 -34.36 29.28
N ASN A 98 -18.55 -33.85 30.09
CA ASN A 98 -18.75 -34.12 31.53
C ASN A 98 -19.72 -33.09 32.13
#